data_AF-A0A1I2H1R7-F1
#
_entry.id   AF-A0A1I2H1R7-F1
#
_cell.length_a   1.000
_cell.length_b   1.000
_cell.length_c   1.000
_cell.angle_alpha   90.00
_cell.angle_beta   90.00
_cell.angle_gamma   90.00
#
_symmetry.space_group_name_H-M   'P 1'
#
loop_
_entity.id
_entity.type
_entity.pdbx_description
1 polymer ?
#
loop_
_entity_poly.entity_id
_entity_poly.type
_entity_poly.pdbx_seq_one_letter_code
_entity_poly.pdbx_strand_id
1 'polypeptide(L)'
;MALPLLAGCDIPGLGPDPRAAAKEEDAKAVGGACRLALRGLEDCFTLNPKASKGQIFAGWKEMDAYMRENKIEGSPSVLSKVEDKPPAKPARKPPADDGDARSRN
;
A
#
# COMPACT_ATOMS: atom_id res chain seq x y z
N MET A 1 35.92 20.06 -24.84
CA MET A 1 34.78 19.15 -24.55
C MET A 1 35.33 18.02 -23.68
N ALA A 2 35.24 18.16 -22.37
CA ALA A 2 35.66 17.16 -21.40
C ALA A 2 34.41 16.70 -20.66
N LEU A 3 34.04 15.43 -20.81
CA LEU A 3 32.97 14.81 -20.04
C LEU A 3 33.53 14.48 -18.65
N PRO A 4 32.94 14.97 -17.54
CA PRO A 4 33.28 14.45 -16.24
C PRO A 4 32.61 13.07 -16.11
N LEU A 5 33.42 12.03 -16.05
CA LEU A 5 33.01 10.73 -15.54
C LEU A 5 32.63 10.90 -14.07
N LEU A 6 31.36 10.67 -13.73
CA LEU A 6 30.95 10.51 -12.34
C LEU A 6 31.61 9.23 -11.79
N ALA A 7 32.78 9.40 -11.18
CA ALA A 7 33.33 8.42 -10.26
C ALA A 7 32.40 8.34 -9.05
N GLY A 8 31.53 7.34 -9.02
CA GLY A 8 30.74 6.98 -7.84
C GLY A 8 31.66 6.40 -6.78
N CYS A 9 32.13 7.26 -5.87
CA CYS A 9 32.73 6.83 -4.61
C CYS A 9 31.65 6.25 -3.70
N ASP A 10 31.88 5.05 -3.17
CA ASP A 10 31.10 4.48 -2.07
C ASP A 10 31.30 5.38 -0.82
N ILE A 11 30.30 6.19 -0.48
CA ILE A 11 30.34 7.15 0.64
C ILE A 11 29.75 6.46 1.88
N PRO A 12 30.53 6.25 2.95
CA PRO A 12 29.98 5.84 4.24
C PRO A 12 29.11 6.98 4.75
N GLY A 13 27.79 6.88 4.59
CA GLY A 13 26.87 8.01 4.74
C GLY A 13 25.66 8.03 3.78
N LEU A 14 25.46 6.99 2.96
CA LEU A 14 24.16 6.77 2.33
C LEU A 14 23.10 6.69 3.44
N GLY A 15 22.16 7.63 3.43
CA GLY A 15 21.14 7.82 4.46
C GLY A 15 20.21 6.61 4.66
N PRO A 16 19.06 6.79 5.34
CA PRO A 16 18.16 5.68 5.62
C PRO A 16 17.84 4.91 4.34
N ASP A 17 17.81 3.57 4.45
CA ASP A 17 17.55 2.68 3.31
C ASP A 17 16.35 3.22 2.50
N PRO A 18 16.48 3.40 1.19
CA PRO A 18 15.46 4.07 0.39
C PRO A 18 14.09 3.38 0.47
N ARG A 19 14.05 2.07 0.76
CA ARG A 19 12.79 1.34 0.98
C ARG A 19 12.20 1.63 2.35
N ALA A 20 13.04 1.80 3.38
CA ALA A 20 12.60 2.25 4.69
C ALA A 20 12.02 3.67 4.60
N ALA A 21 12.73 4.60 3.95
CA ALA A 21 12.23 5.95 3.71
C ALA A 21 10.90 5.96 2.95
N ALA A 22 10.79 5.16 1.88
CA ALA A 22 9.53 5.03 1.12
C ALA A 22 8.38 4.51 2.01
N LYS A 23 8.62 3.52 2.87
CA LYS A 23 7.58 3.02 3.80
C LYS A 23 7.11 4.05 4.81
N GLU A 24 8.01 4.93 5.26
CA GLU A 24 7.63 6.02 6.18
C GLU A 24 6.78 7.07 5.46
N GLU A 25 7.16 7.44 4.24
CA GLU A 25 6.38 8.37 3.41
C GLU A 25 5.02 7.79 3.02
N ASP A 26 4.95 6.50 2.69
CA ASP A 26 3.69 5.78 2.46
C ASP A 26 2.78 5.85 3.70
N ALA A 27 3.34 5.66 4.88
CA ALA A 27 2.59 5.74 6.14
C ALA A 27 2.07 7.18 6.40
N LYS A 28 2.85 8.22 6.08
CA LYS A 28 2.36 9.61 6.14
C LYS A 28 1.24 9.86 5.14
N ALA A 29 1.39 9.39 3.90
CA ALA A 29 0.38 9.53 2.86
C ALA A 29 -0.95 8.88 3.29
N VAL A 30 -0.88 7.69 3.90
CA VAL A 30 -2.05 7.02 4.51
C VAL A 30 -2.70 7.90 5.59
N GLY A 31 -1.91 8.49 6.48
CA GLY A 31 -2.39 9.40 7.53
C GLY A 31 -3.12 10.62 6.97
N GLY A 32 -2.55 11.25 5.94
CA GLY A 32 -3.18 12.38 5.26
C GLY A 32 -4.49 11.98 4.57
N ALA A 33 -4.49 10.87 3.82
CA ALA A 33 -5.70 10.35 3.20
C ALA A 33 -6.80 10.06 4.23
N CYS A 34 -6.42 9.50 5.38
CA CYS A 34 -7.32 9.26 6.50
C CYS A 34 -7.99 10.52 7.05
N ARG A 35 -7.23 11.62 7.18
CA ARG A 35 -7.80 12.89 7.64
C ARG A 35 -8.77 13.48 6.63
N LEU A 36 -8.40 13.45 5.35
CA LEU A 36 -9.27 13.87 4.25
C LEU A 36 -10.54 13.02 4.20
N ALA A 37 -10.42 11.73 4.51
CA ALA A 37 -11.51 10.77 4.57
C ALA A 37 -12.44 10.94 5.80
N LEU A 38 -12.20 11.94 6.64
CA LEU A 38 -12.91 12.18 7.90
C LEU A 38 -12.90 10.98 8.85
N ARG A 39 -11.80 10.20 8.86
CA ARG A 39 -11.62 9.08 9.78
C ARG A 39 -10.86 9.45 11.04
N GLY A 40 -11.21 8.77 12.13
CA GLY A 40 -10.42 8.75 13.36
C GLY A 40 -9.13 7.95 13.18
N LEU A 41 -8.11 8.26 13.99
CA LEU A 41 -6.81 7.59 13.95
C LEU A 41 -6.89 6.10 14.29
N GLU A 42 -7.76 5.71 15.22
CA GLU A 42 -7.97 4.32 15.62
C GLU A 42 -8.41 3.44 14.45
N ASP A 43 -9.32 3.96 13.61
CA ASP A 43 -9.74 3.27 12.38
C ASP A 43 -8.58 3.15 11.39
N CYS A 44 -7.79 4.22 11.25
CA CYS A 44 -6.65 4.24 10.34
C CYS A 44 -5.55 3.25 10.73
N PHE A 45 -5.28 3.10 12.03
CA PHE A 45 -4.36 2.08 12.53
C PHE A 45 -4.92 0.66 12.31
N THR A 46 -6.22 0.48 12.47
CA THR A 46 -6.89 -0.81 12.28
C THR A 46 -6.88 -1.25 10.81
N LEU A 47 -7.05 -0.30 9.89
CA LEU A 47 -7.02 -0.53 8.44
C LEU A 47 -5.60 -0.73 7.90
N ASN A 48 -4.60 -0.13 8.53
CA ASN A 48 -3.21 -0.14 8.05
C ASN A 48 -2.23 -0.73 9.08
N PRO A 49 -2.37 -2.02 9.46
CA PRO A 49 -1.59 -2.61 10.55
C PRO A 49 -0.08 -2.74 10.25
N LYS A 50 0.32 -2.64 8.99
CA LYS A 50 1.73 -2.75 8.56
C LYS A 50 2.44 -1.39 8.46
N ALA A 51 1.69 -0.29 8.55
CA ALA A 51 2.23 1.06 8.44
C ALA A 51 2.66 1.58 9.82
N SER A 52 3.66 2.46 9.83
CA SER A 52 4.13 3.09 11.07
C SER A 52 3.05 3.99 11.65
N LYS A 53 2.53 3.65 12.84
CA LYS A 53 1.51 4.46 13.54
C LYS A 53 1.98 5.90 13.76
N GLY A 54 3.25 6.09 14.07
CA GLY A 54 3.84 7.41 14.25
C GLY A 54 3.81 8.24 12.98
N GLN A 55 4.16 7.64 11.84
CA GLN A 55 4.15 8.33 10.54
C GLN A 55 2.73 8.60 10.04
N ILE A 56 1.78 7.67 10.27
CA ILE A 56 0.35 7.92 10.04
C ILE A 56 -0.11 9.15 10.83
N PHE A 57 0.23 9.24 12.11
CA PHE A 57 -0.15 10.39 12.92
C PHE A 57 0.49 11.69 12.43
N ALA A 58 1.75 11.64 11.99
CA ALA A 58 2.44 12.79 11.42
C ALA A 58 1.69 13.32 10.18
N GLY A 59 1.42 12.46 9.19
CA GLY A 59 0.70 12.84 7.97
C GLY A 59 -0.75 13.27 8.22
N TRP A 60 -1.41 12.68 9.22
CA TRP A 60 -2.76 13.11 9.63
C TRP A 60 -2.78 14.54 10.16
N LYS A 61 -1.80 14.92 11.01
CA LYS A 61 -1.68 16.30 11.54
C LYS A 61 -1.36 17.31 10.43
N GLU A 62 -0.45 16.95 9.54
CA GLU A 62 -0.07 17.80 8.40
C GLU A 62 -1.29 18.07 7.50
N MET A 63 -2.07 17.03 7.19
CA MET A 63 -3.30 17.19 6.43
C MET A 63 -4.38 17.96 7.20
N ASP A 64 -4.51 17.78 8.52
CA ASP A 64 -5.47 18.55 9.33
C ASP A 64 -5.13 20.03 9.33
N ALA A 65 -3.85 20.38 9.48
CA ALA A 65 -3.38 21.76 9.36
C ALA A 65 -3.68 22.31 7.96
N TYR A 66 -3.29 21.59 6.91
CA TYR A 66 -3.54 21.98 5.52
C TYR A 66 -5.03 22.22 5.24
N MET A 67 -5.91 21.31 5.67
CA MET A 67 -7.36 21.45 5.48
C MET A 67 -7.93 22.68 6.21
N ARG A 68 -7.45 22.97 7.43
CA ARG A 68 -7.89 24.14 8.21
C ARG A 68 -7.44 25.45 7.60
N GLU A 69 -6.19 25.50 7.15
CA GLU A 69 -5.59 26.68 6.52
C GLU A 69 -6.26 26.99 5.17
N ASN A 70 -6.64 25.94 4.41
CA ASN A 70 -7.15 26.07 3.06
C ASN A 70 -8.67 25.88 2.95
N LYS A 71 -9.38 25.72 4.06
CA LYS A 71 -10.84 25.49 4.12
C LYS A 71 -11.30 24.32 3.23
N ILE A 72 -10.53 23.23 3.26
CA ILE A 72 -10.84 22.04 2.48
C ILE A 72 -11.82 21.18 3.26
N GLU A 73 -12.94 20.84 2.63
CA GLU A 73 -13.90 19.88 3.18
C GLU A 73 -13.42 18.45 2.93
N GLY A 74 -13.51 17.62 3.96
CA GLY A 74 -13.22 16.20 3.84
C GLY A 74 -14.33 15.44 3.12
N SER A 75 -13.99 14.27 2.60
CA SER A 75 -14.92 13.38 1.90
C SER A 75 -14.98 12.03 2.61
N PRO A 76 -16.08 11.69 3.30
CA PRO A 76 -16.20 10.42 4.02
C PRO A 76 -15.91 9.21 3.12
N SER A 77 -14.96 8.37 3.53
CA SER A 77 -14.69 7.13 2.80
C SER A 77 -15.68 6.01 3.15
N VAL A 78 -16.10 5.23 2.14
CA VAL A 78 -17.04 4.11 2.29
C VAL A 78 -16.37 2.73 2.41
N LEU A 79 -15.04 2.69 2.39
CA LEU A 79 -14.27 1.43 2.34
C LEU A 79 -14.03 0.86 3.74
N SER A 80 -14.62 -0.28 4.06
CA SER A 80 -14.29 -1.05 5.27
C SER A 80 -13.08 -1.96 5.05
N LYS A 81 -12.51 -2.49 6.13
CA LYS A 81 -11.44 -3.49 6.06
C LYS A 81 -11.93 -4.67 5.23
N VAL A 82 -11.25 -4.98 4.12
CA VAL A 82 -11.52 -6.21 3.37
C VAL A 82 -10.94 -7.34 4.21
N GLU A 83 -11.78 -8.23 4.72
CA GLU A 83 -11.29 -9.46 5.32
C GLU A 83 -10.45 -10.24 4.30
N ASP A 84 -9.21 -10.58 4.67
CA ASP A 84 -8.33 -11.44 3.89
C ASP A 84 -8.98 -12.82 3.76
N LYS A 85 -9.86 -13.00 2.77
CA LYS A 85 -10.40 -14.32 2.42
C LYS A 85 -9.22 -15.15 1.90
N PRO A 86 -8.96 -16.35 2.46
CA PRO A 86 -7.90 -17.20 1.95
C PRO A 86 -8.10 -17.47 0.46
N PRO A 87 -7.03 -17.52 -0.36
CA PRO A 87 -7.17 -17.80 -1.79
C PRO A 87 -7.93 -19.11 -1.98
N ALA A 88 -8.99 -19.07 -2.79
CA ALA A 88 -9.78 -20.26 -3.09
C ALA A 88 -8.86 -21.32 -3.69
N LYS A 89 -8.80 -22.49 -3.05
CA LYS A 89 -8.03 -23.64 -3.55
C LYS A 89 -8.55 -23.96 -4.96
N PRO A 90 -7.67 -24.10 -5.98
CA PRO A 90 -8.10 -24.41 -7.33
C PRO A 90 -8.85 -25.74 -7.33
N ALA A 91 -10.07 -25.74 -7.86
CA ALA A 91 -10.86 -26.95 -8.02
C ALA A 91 -10.12 -27.92 -8.96
N ARG A 92 -9.86 -29.14 -8.48
CA ARG A 92 -9.36 -30.22 -9.34
C ARG A 92 -10.41 -30.50 -10.41
N LYS A 93 -10.03 -30.36 -11.69
CA LYS A 93 -10.84 -30.85 -12.81
C LYS A 93 -10.99 -32.38 -12.66
N PRO A 94 -12.20 -32.95 -12.82
CA PRO A 94 -12.35 -34.40 -12.88
C PRO A 94 -11.64 -34.94 -14.14
N PRO A 95 -11.10 -36.18 -14.08
CA PRO A 95 -10.44 -36.79 -15.23
C PRO A 95 -11.43 -37.00 -16.38
N ALA A 96 -10.96 -36.75 -17.61
CA ALA A 96 -11.71 -37.03 -18.83
C ALA A 96 -11.81 -38.55 -19.03
N ASP A 97 -13.02 -39.01 -19.35
CA ASP A 97 -13.33 -40.38 -19.75
C ASP A 97 -13.01 -40.54 -21.25
N ASP A 98 -11.88 -41.16 -21.57
CA ASP A 98 -11.50 -41.53 -22.93
C ASP A 98 -12.16 -42.88 -23.30
N GLY A 99 -13.45 -42.84 -23.61
CA GLY A 99 -14.16 -43.92 -24.27
C GLY A 99 -14.13 -43.78 -25.79
N ASP A 100 -13.05 -44.24 -26.46
CA ASP A 100 -13.06 -44.44 -27.92
C ASP A 100 -13.28 -45.91 -28.27
N ALA A 101 -14.40 -46.13 -28.95
CA ALA A 101 -14.91 -47.40 -29.39
C ALA A 101 -13.99 -48.02 -30.46
N ARG A 102 -13.31 -49.10 -30.08
CA ARG A 102 -12.75 -50.09 -31.01
C ARG A 102 -13.91 -50.86 -31.68
N SER A 103 -14.53 -50.25 -32.68
CA SER A 103 -15.40 -50.94 -33.63
C SER A 103 -15.28 -50.28 -35.00
N ARG A 104 -14.26 -50.69 -35.76
CA ARG A 104 -14.22 -50.53 -37.21
C ARG A 104 -14.01 -51.92 -37.81
N ASN A 105 -15.07 -52.30 -38.52
CA ASN A 105 -15.24 -53.41 -39.45
C ASN A 105 -14.01 -53.68 -40.32
#